data_AF-A0A8J9X5Q6-F1
#
_entry.id   AF-A0A8J9X5Q6-F1
#
_cell.length_a   1.000
_cell.length_b   1.000
_cell.length_c   1.000
_cell.angle_alpha   90.00
_cell.angle_beta   90.00
_cell.angle_gamma   90.00
#
_symmetry.space_group_name_H-M   'P 1'
#
loop_
_entity.id
_entity.type
_entity.pdbx_description
1 polymer ?
#
loop_
_entity_poly.entity_id
_entity_poly.type
_entity_poly.pdbx_seq_one_letter_code
_entity_poly.pdbx_strand_id
1 'polypeptide(L)'
;MYTPVYRELGNDSSPMVGLILSTLAFDRYMADLLPDKVSGIYAVLVNSCGDSHTYELTGSRAIYLGSGELYEQAYANLEVTVPFSAYKRPEAASSIEGHCLFQLRLYPGSSFVEGYRTNQPTIFATAIAVT
;
A
#
# COMPACT_ATOMS: atom_id res chain seq x y z
N MET A 1 9.77 4.43 10.20
CA MET A 1 9.60 5.86 9.89
C MET A 1 10.20 6.70 11.02
N TYR A 2 10.77 7.86 10.73
CA TYR A 2 11.26 8.79 11.74
C TYR A 2 10.63 10.15 11.56
N THR A 3 10.40 10.83 12.68
CA THR A 3 9.85 12.17 12.74
C THR A 3 10.73 13.00 13.67
N PRO A 4 11.33 14.12 13.19
CA PRO A 4 12.15 14.98 14.02
C PRO A 4 11.28 15.72 15.04
N VAL A 5 11.84 15.94 16.24
CA VAL A 5 11.24 16.77 17.29
C VAL A 5 12.11 18.01 17.48
N TYR A 6 11.51 19.17 17.21
CA TYR A 6 12.15 20.47 17.35
C TYR A 6 11.95 21.04 18.75
N ARG A 7 12.89 21.89 19.21
CA ARG A 7 12.84 22.51 20.55
C ARG A 7 11.57 23.34 20.76
N GLU A 8 11.12 24.04 19.73
CA GLU A 8 9.93 24.89 19.75
C GLU A 8 8.81 24.29 18.89
N LEU A 9 7.63 24.13 19.47
CA LEU A 9 6.47 23.57 18.77
C LEU A 9 6.05 24.49 17.61
N GLY A 10 5.94 23.93 16.41
CA GLY A 10 5.53 24.67 15.21
C GLY A 10 6.65 25.52 14.57
N ASN A 11 7.86 25.50 15.12
CA ASN A 11 9.02 26.16 14.53
C ASN A 11 10.05 25.11 14.07
N ASP A 12 9.96 24.73 12.80
CA ASP A 12 10.82 23.70 12.20
C ASP A 12 12.23 24.21 11.84
N SER A 13 12.50 25.50 12.04
CA SER A 13 13.84 26.10 11.98
C SER A 13 14.56 26.06 13.33
N SER A 14 13.85 25.71 14.40
CA SER A 14 14.42 25.54 15.73
C SER A 14 15.36 24.33 15.77
N PRO A 15 16.38 24.28 16.63
CA PRO A 15 17.24 23.11 16.75
C PRO A 15 16.43 21.83 17.01
N MET A 16 16.74 20.77 16.24
CA MET A 16 16.21 19.43 16.52
C MET A 16 16.77 18.94 17.86
N VAL A 17 15.89 18.53 18.77
CA VAL A 17 16.25 18.06 20.12
C VAL A 17 16.01 16.57 20.31
N GLY A 18 15.36 15.91 19.35
CA GLY A 18 15.11 14.48 19.42
C GLY A 18 14.50 13.91 18.14
N LEU A 19 14.27 12.60 18.17
CA LEU A 19 13.70 11.82 17.07
C LEU A 19 12.65 10.86 17.64
N ILE A 20 11.47 10.82 17.02
CA ILE A 20 10.48 9.78 17.27
C ILE A 20 10.65 8.71 16.19
N LEU A 21 10.82 7.46 16.65
CA LEU A 21 10.92 6.29 15.79
C LEU A 21 9.61 5.51 15.85
N SER A 22 9.02 5.27 14.69
CA SER A 22 7.83 4.43 14.53
C SER A 22 8.15 3.23 13.66
N THR A 23 8.04 2.04 14.22
CA THR A 23 8.08 0.77 13.49
C THR A 23 6.67 0.41 13.05
N LEU A 24 6.53 -0.06 11.81
CA LEU A 24 5.24 -0.36 11.22
C LEU A 24 5.33 -1.72 10.55
N ALA A 25 4.53 -2.67 11.04
CA ALA A 25 4.41 -3.99 10.45
C ALA A 25 3.44 -3.90 9.27
N PHE A 26 3.97 -3.84 8.05
CA PHE A 26 3.18 -3.59 6.84
C PHE A 26 2.13 -4.68 6.58
N ASP A 27 2.46 -5.93 6.88
CA ASP A 27 1.55 -7.08 6.84
C ASP A 27 0.32 -6.88 7.74
N ARG A 28 0.51 -6.33 8.94
CA ARG A 28 -0.57 -6.03 9.89
C ARG A 28 -1.33 -4.77 9.52
N TYR A 29 -0.63 -3.75 9.03
CA TYR A 29 -1.26 -2.51 8.59
C TYR A 29 -2.20 -2.71 7.40
N MET A 30 -1.85 -3.65 6.51
CA MET A 30 -2.63 -3.95 5.31
C MET A 30 -3.62 -5.12 5.48
N ALA A 31 -3.69 -5.71 6.67
CA ALA A 31 -4.70 -6.71 7.00
C ALA A 31 -6.08 -6.05 7.18
N ASP A 32 -7.14 -6.81 6.87
CA ASP A 32 -8.55 -6.41 7.08
C ASP A 32 -8.96 -5.10 6.37
N LEU A 33 -8.20 -4.63 5.38
CA LEU A 33 -8.51 -3.43 4.59
C LEU A 33 -9.54 -3.70 3.48
N LEU A 34 -9.69 -4.95 3.08
CA LEU A 34 -10.54 -5.36 1.96
C LEU A 34 -11.76 -6.13 2.49
N PRO A 35 -12.93 -6.00 1.85
CA PRO A 35 -14.07 -6.84 2.18
C PRO A 35 -13.74 -8.33 2.07
N ASP A 36 -14.45 -9.15 2.86
CA ASP A 36 -14.35 -10.59 2.77
C ASP A 36 -14.53 -11.06 1.32
N LYS A 37 -13.73 -12.05 0.91
CA LYS A 37 -13.71 -12.67 -0.44
C LYS A 37 -13.05 -11.83 -1.54
N VAL A 38 -12.58 -10.61 -1.25
CA VAL A 38 -11.68 -9.91 -2.18
C VAL A 38 -10.26 -10.47 -2.01
N SER A 39 -9.63 -10.85 -3.10
CA SER A 39 -8.25 -11.35 -3.13
C SER A 39 -7.58 -11.02 -4.46
N GLY A 40 -6.25 -11.16 -4.52
CA GLY A 40 -5.51 -10.98 -5.76
C GLY A 40 -5.16 -9.54 -6.06
N ILE A 41 -5.04 -8.68 -5.04
CA ILE A 41 -4.46 -7.34 -5.22
C ILE A 41 -3.01 -7.42 -4.74
N TYR A 42 -2.05 -7.08 -5.58
CA TYR A 42 -0.65 -7.01 -5.23
C TYR A 42 -0.32 -5.60 -4.74
N ALA A 43 0.22 -5.48 -3.54
CA ALA A 43 0.72 -4.23 -2.99
C ALA A 43 2.25 -4.26 -2.96
N VAL A 44 2.87 -3.44 -3.80
CA VAL A 44 4.32 -3.23 -3.84
C VAL A 44 4.64 -2.02 -2.98
N LEU A 45 5.25 -2.26 -1.83
CA LEU A 45 5.86 -1.22 -1.00
C LEU A 45 7.18 -0.83 -1.61
N VAL A 46 7.29 0.43 -2.04
CA VAL A 46 8.52 1.00 -2.61
C VAL A 46 8.99 2.13 -1.71
N ASN A 47 10.30 2.20 -1.49
CA ASN A 47 10.91 3.33 -0.80
C ASN A 47 11.81 4.18 -1.72
N SER A 48 12.06 5.43 -1.34
CA SER A 48 12.97 6.32 -2.09
C SER A 48 14.45 5.95 -1.99
N CYS A 49 14.77 4.93 -1.20
CA CYS A 49 16.12 4.40 -1.03
C CYS A 49 16.43 3.22 -1.98
N GLY A 50 15.46 2.81 -2.80
CA GLY A 50 15.63 1.78 -3.82
C GLY A 50 15.16 0.38 -3.42
N ASP A 51 14.62 0.20 -2.21
CA ASP A 51 14.05 -1.07 -1.80
C ASP A 51 12.60 -1.21 -2.26
N SER A 52 12.23 -2.43 -2.61
CA SER A 52 10.85 -2.80 -2.90
C SER A 52 10.49 -4.15 -2.29
N HIS A 53 9.25 -4.26 -1.83
CA HIS A 53 8.71 -5.45 -1.18
C HIS A 53 7.27 -5.66 -1.61
N THR A 54 6.90 -6.88 -1.95
CA THR A 54 5.55 -7.17 -2.45
C THR A 54 4.76 -8.02 -1.47
N TYR A 55 3.47 -7.67 -1.36
CA TYR A 55 2.46 -8.37 -0.59
C TYR A 55 1.28 -8.70 -1.48
N GLU A 56 0.66 -9.86 -1.29
CA GLU A 56 -0.67 -10.15 -1.80
C GLU A 56 -1.71 -9.79 -0.75
N LEU A 57 -2.61 -8.87 -1.07
CA LEU A 57 -3.72 -8.50 -0.23
C LEU A 57 -4.90 -9.44 -0.47
N THR A 58 -5.35 -10.03 0.62
CA THR A 58 -6.57 -10.82 0.75
C THR A 58 -7.45 -10.15 1.79
N GLY A 59 -8.78 -10.32 1.70
CA GLY A 59 -9.78 -9.72 2.60
C GLY A 59 -9.27 -9.49 4.03
N SER A 60 -8.77 -10.56 4.66
CA SER A 60 -8.31 -10.54 6.05
C SER A 60 -6.80 -10.46 6.28
N ARG A 61 -5.96 -10.53 5.23
CA ARG A 61 -4.50 -10.64 5.41
C ARG A 61 -3.72 -10.00 4.27
N ALA A 62 -2.57 -9.42 4.60
CA ALA A 62 -1.52 -9.13 3.63
C ALA A 62 -0.41 -10.18 3.71
N ILE A 63 -0.27 -10.99 2.67
CA ILE A 63 0.68 -12.10 2.59
C ILE A 63 1.97 -11.59 1.97
N TYR A 64 3.09 -11.68 2.69
CA TYR A 64 4.39 -11.27 2.14
C TYR A 64 4.86 -12.25 1.06
N LEU A 65 5.09 -11.75 -0.15
CA LEU A 65 5.59 -12.55 -1.27
C LEU A 65 7.10 -12.49 -1.41
N GLY A 66 7.74 -11.41 -0.99
CA GLY A 66 9.20 -11.25 -1.03
C GLY A 66 9.68 -9.85 -1.39
N SER A 67 10.98 -9.75 -1.62
CA SER A 67 11.64 -8.55 -2.11
C SER A 67 11.47 -8.41 -3.63
N GLY A 68 11.42 -7.17 -4.11
CA GLY A 68 11.20 -6.84 -5.52
C GLY A 68 9.73 -6.57 -5.82
N GLU A 69 9.45 -6.29 -7.10
CA GLU A 69 8.11 -6.05 -7.61
C GLU A 69 7.52 -7.35 -8.18
N LEU A 70 6.82 -8.11 -7.34
CA LEU A 70 6.31 -9.45 -7.61
C LEU A 70 4.81 -9.40 -7.90
N TYR A 71 4.44 -8.84 -9.04
CA TYR A 71 3.05 -8.72 -9.48
C TYR A 71 2.85 -9.27 -10.90
N GLU A 72 1.59 -9.49 -11.28
CA GLU A 72 1.24 -9.96 -12.62
C GLU A 72 1.38 -8.85 -13.66
N GLN A 73 2.43 -8.93 -14.50
CA GLN A 73 2.73 -7.91 -15.51
C GLN A 73 1.60 -7.70 -16.54
N ALA A 74 0.74 -8.69 -16.73
CA ALA A 74 -0.42 -8.59 -17.63
C ALA A 74 -1.38 -7.44 -17.26
N TYR A 75 -1.34 -6.97 -16.00
CA TYR A 75 -2.19 -5.91 -15.48
C TYR A 75 -1.40 -4.70 -14.95
N ALA A 76 -0.12 -4.58 -15.31
CA ALA A 76 0.76 -3.49 -14.87
C ALA A 76 0.19 -2.10 -15.17
N ASN A 77 -0.55 -1.97 -16.26
CA ASN A 77 -1.17 -0.72 -16.71
C ASN A 77 -2.36 -0.28 -15.84
N LEU A 78 -2.80 -1.10 -14.89
CA LEU A 78 -3.90 -0.80 -13.96
C LEU A 78 -3.38 -0.39 -12.58
N GLU A 79 -2.12 0.05 -12.50
CA GLU A 79 -1.50 0.51 -11.26
C GLU A 79 -2.27 1.65 -10.60
N VAL A 80 -2.40 1.58 -9.28
CA VAL A 80 -2.79 2.72 -8.44
C VAL A 80 -1.69 2.99 -7.41
N THR A 81 -1.13 4.19 -7.43
CA THR A 81 -0.12 4.61 -6.44
C THR A 81 -0.80 5.31 -5.27
N VAL A 82 -0.49 4.87 -4.05
CA VAL A 82 -0.93 5.45 -2.78
C VAL A 82 0.30 5.97 -2.03
N PRO A 83 0.42 7.30 -1.82
CA PRO A 83 1.48 7.85 -0.98
C PRO A 83 1.34 7.32 0.46
N PHE A 84 2.40 6.71 0.98
CA PHE A 84 2.44 6.23 2.37
C PHE A 84 3.17 7.22 3.31
N SER A 85 3.48 8.40 2.80
CA SER A 85 4.12 9.49 3.51
C SER A 85 3.07 10.33 4.27
N ALA A 86 2.89 10.04 5.56
CA ALA A 86 2.15 10.93 6.48
C ALA A 86 2.92 12.23 6.80
N TYR A 87 3.88 12.63 5.96
CA TYR A 87 4.73 13.78 6.22
C TYR A 87 4.00 15.06 5.84
N LYS A 88 3.80 15.94 6.83
CA LYS A 88 3.23 17.28 6.63
C LYS A 88 4.03 18.13 5.63
N ARG A 89 5.32 17.82 5.44
CA ARG A 89 6.23 18.43 4.45
C ARG A 89 7.12 17.38 3.79
N PRO A 90 6.68 16.79 2.66
CA PRO A 90 7.42 15.72 2.00
C PRO A 90 8.79 16.17 1.46
N GLU A 91 8.93 17.42 0.99
CA GLU A 91 10.21 17.95 0.48
C GLU A 91 11.29 18.06 1.56
N ALA A 92 10.90 18.53 2.76
CA ALA A 92 11.81 18.61 3.90
C ALA A 92 12.16 17.22 4.45
N ALA A 93 11.24 16.26 4.34
CA ALA A 93 11.52 14.88 4.70
C ALA A 93 12.52 14.24 3.73
N SER A 94 12.32 14.41 2.41
CA SER A 94 13.21 13.87 1.38
C SER A 94 14.64 14.40 1.41
N SER A 95 14.87 15.59 1.98
CA SER A 95 16.19 16.21 2.04
C SER A 95 17.03 15.77 3.24
N ILE A 96 16.45 14.99 4.15
CA ILE A 96 17.17 14.43 5.29
C ILE A 96 17.98 13.22 4.79
N GLU A 97 19.30 13.25 5.00
CA GLU A 97 20.17 12.15 4.62
C GLU A 97 19.78 10.86 5.35
N GLY A 98 19.71 9.75 4.61
CA GLY A 98 19.21 8.47 5.11
C GLY A 98 17.68 8.41 5.25
N HIS A 99 16.95 9.47 4.85
CA HIS A 99 15.49 9.47 4.92
C HIS A 99 14.86 8.72 3.73
N CYS A 100 14.16 7.61 4.00
CA CYS A 100 13.38 6.90 2.97
C CYS A 100 11.89 7.27 3.06
N LEU A 101 11.36 7.81 1.97
CA LEU A 101 9.92 7.99 1.75
C LEU A 101 9.32 6.69 1.25
N PHE A 102 8.13 6.33 1.73
CA PHE A 102 7.43 5.09 1.35
C PHE A 102 6.19 5.41 0.53
N GLN A 103 5.89 4.54 -0.43
CA GLN A 103 4.65 4.53 -1.20
C GLN A 103 4.20 3.09 -1.46
N LEU A 104 2.91 2.90 -1.64
CA LEU A 104 2.33 1.63 -2.07
C LEU A 104 1.92 1.75 -3.54
N ARG A 105 2.36 0.81 -4.38
CA ARG A 105 1.89 0.66 -5.76
C ARG A 105 0.99 -0.58 -5.79
N LEU A 106 -0.28 -0.40 -6.09
CA LEU A 106 -1.29 -1.44 -6.08
C LEU A 106 -1.54 -1.92 -7.50
N TYR A 107 -1.55 -3.24 -7.71
CA TYR A 107 -1.82 -3.87 -8.98
C TYR A 107 -2.92 -4.92 -8.83
N PRO A 108 -3.89 -4.99 -9.73
CA PRO A 108 -4.82 -6.11 -9.75
C PRO A 108 -4.13 -7.36 -10.34
N GLY A 109 -4.48 -8.51 -9.79
CA GLY A 109 -4.13 -9.83 -10.31
C GLY A 109 -5.28 -10.46 -11.09
N SER A 110 -4.99 -11.59 -11.73
CA SER A 110 -5.97 -12.41 -12.42
C SER A 110 -7.17 -12.75 -11.54
N SER A 111 -6.96 -13.18 -10.29
CA SER A 111 -8.05 -13.56 -9.38
C SER A 111 -8.95 -12.38 -8.99
N PHE A 112 -8.40 -11.17 -8.84
CA PHE A 112 -9.20 -9.96 -8.62
C PHE A 112 -10.04 -9.60 -9.86
N VAL A 113 -9.41 -9.65 -11.04
CA VAL A 113 -10.07 -9.34 -12.32
C VAL A 113 -11.16 -10.36 -12.64
N GLU A 114 -10.91 -11.65 -12.40
CA GLU A 114 -11.89 -12.72 -12.56
C GLU A 114 -13.07 -12.54 -11.62
N GLY A 115 -12.82 -12.24 -10.34
CA GLY A 115 -13.89 -11.93 -9.38
C GLY A 115 -14.77 -10.77 -9.84
N TYR A 116 -14.16 -9.73 -10.44
CA TYR A 116 -14.91 -8.62 -11.03
C TYR A 116 -15.66 -9.00 -12.32
N ARG A 117 -15.08 -9.85 -13.17
CA ARG A 117 -15.67 -10.29 -14.44
C ARG A 117 -16.73 -11.37 -14.27
N THR A 118 -16.68 -12.16 -13.19
CA THR A 118 -17.65 -13.23 -12.98
C THR A 118 -19.06 -12.65 -12.92
N ASN A 119 -19.84 -13.00 -13.93
CA ASN A 119 -21.22 -12.61 -14.20
C ASN A 119 -22.22 -13.11 -13.15
N GLN A 120 -21.84 -13.27 -11.87
CA GLN A 120 -22.76 -13.68 -10.81
C GLN A 120 -24.05 -12.85 -10.82
N PRO A 121 -24.03 -11.50 -10.96
CA PRO A 121 -25.26 -10.72 -11.09
C PRO A 121 -26.11 -11.14 -12.29
N THR A 122 -25.48 -11.40 -13.43
CA THR A 122 -26.13 -11.81 -14.69
C THR A 122 -26.69 -13.24 -14.61
N ILE A 123 -25.99 -14.16 -13.95
CA ILE A 123 -26.42 -15.54 -13.72
C ILE A 123 -27.59 -15.58 -12.72
N PHE A 124 -27.51 -14.83 -11.62
CA PHE A 124 -28.62 -14.71 -10.67
C PHE A 124 -29.83 -14.03 -11.31
N ALA A 125 -29.62 -12.96 -12.09
CA ALA A 125 -30.70 -12.27 -12.79
C ALA A 125 -31.40 -13.15 -13.82
N THR A 126 -30.66 -13.95 -14.58
CA THR A 126 -31.24 -14.90 -15.54
C THR A 126 -31.94 -16.07 -14.83
N ALA A 127 -31.39 -16.59 -13.74
CA ALA A 127 -32.06 -17.64 -12.95
C ALA A 127 -33.40 -17.17 -12.37
N ILE A 128 -33.48 -15.94 -11.86
CA ILE A 128 -34.74 -15.35 -11.36
C ILE A 128 -35.71 -15.05 -12.51
N ALA A 129 -35.21 -14.59 -13.66
CA ALA A 129 -36.07 -14.28 -14.81
C ALA A 129 -36.69 -15.53 -15.48
N VAL A 130 -36.13 -16.72 -15.23
CA VAL A 130 -36.58 -17.99 -15.83
C VAL A 130 -37.50 -18.79 -14.89
N THR A 131 -37.67 -18.36 -13.63
CA THR A 131 -38.63 -18.92 -12.66
C THR A 131 -39.90 -18.10 -12.58
#